data_AF-A0A5C6YBW3-F1
#
_entry.id   AF-A0A5C6YBW3-F1
#
_cell.length_a   1.000
_cell.length_b   1.000
_cell.length_c   1.000
_cell.angle_alpha   90.00
_cell.angle_beta   90.00
_cell.angle_gamma   90.00
#
_symmetry.space_group_name_H-M   'P 1'
#
loop_
_entity.id
_entity.type
_entity.pdbx_description
1 polymer ?
#
loop_
_entity_poly.entity_id
_entity_poly.type
_entity_poly.pdbx_seq_one_letter_code
_entity_poly.pdbx_strand_id
1 'polypeptide(L)'
;MAAIKSWDKGSNHITIIDNMMNLKLLIWASKNNGTKEMAEVAISHVNTTLKHHFMKNGAFYHGVVYNPATGAVINKRTYQGYIDKTMDTYGQNCGIHGYSMMYKQT
;
A
#
# COMPACT_ATOMS: atom_id res chain seq x y z
N MET A 1 -10.57 -7.76 -3.55
CA MET A 1 -9.30 -7.37 -2.91
C MET A 1 -9.13 -5.88 -3.05
N ALA A 2 -8.72 -5.20 -1.98
CA ALA A 2 -8.89 -3.76 -1.78
C ALA A 2 -7.58 -2.94 -1.93
N ALA A 3 -6.44 -3.59 -2.21
CA ALA A 3 -5.16 -2.94 -2.46
C ALA A 3 -4.85 -2.83 -3.97
N ILE A 4 -4.02 -1.84 -4.31
CA ILE A 4 -3.58 -1.58 -5.68
C ILE A 4 -2.33 -2.43 -5.92
N LYS A 5 -2.31 -3.14 -7.06
CA LYS A 5 -1.16 -3.92 -7.48
C LYS A 5 -0.03 -2.98 -7.90
N SER A 6 1.18 -3.21 -7.41
CA SER A 6 2.33 -2.33 -7.66
C SER A 6 2.93 -2.47 -9.05
N TRP A 7 2.97 -3.69 -9.60
CA TRP A 7 3.44 -3.94 -10.96
C TRP A 7 2.94 -5.28 -11.49
N ASP A 8 2.95 -5.45 -12.80
CA ASP A 8 2.55 -6.67 -13.50
C ASP A 8 3.74 -7.57 -13.82
N LYS A 9 4.29 -8.21 -12.78
CA LYS A 9 5.29 -9.28 -12.92
C LYS A 9 4.83 -10.53 -12.17
N GLY A 10 4.54 -11.58 -12.93
CA GLY A 10 4.06 -12.86 -12.41
C GLY A 10 2.58 -12.87 -12.06
N SER A 11 2.11 -14.00 -11.53
CA SER A 11 0.70 -14.26 -11.21
C SER A 11 0.24 -13.66 -9.89
N ASN A 12 1.17 -13.27 -9.00
CA ASN A 12 0.82 -12.78 -7.67
C ASN A 12 0.38 -11.32 -7.68
N HIS A 13 -0.53 -10.97 -6.76
CA HIS A 13 -0.85 -9.57 -6.48
C HIS A 13 0.12 -9.04 -5.41
N ILE A 14 1.03 -8.17 -5.82
CA ILE A 14 2.04 -7.58 -4.92
C ILE A 14 1.67 -6.13 -4.67
N THR A 15 1.68 -5.72 -3.41
CA THR A 15 1.55 -4.31 -3.00
C THR A 15 2.74 -3.92 -2.14
N ILE A 16 3.49 -2.91 -2.58
CA ILE A 16 4.57 -2.28 -1.81
C ILE A 16 4.10 -1.02 -1.09
N ILE A 17 4.74 -0.70 0.02
CA ILE A 17 4.40 0.45 0.87
C ILE A 17 4.52 1.79 0.12
N ASP A 18 5.38 1.87 -0.89
CA ASP A 18 5.57 3.03 -1.77
C ASP A 18 4.27 3.42 -2.49
N ASN A 19 3.37 2.46 -2.76
CA ASN A 19 2.08 2.75 -3.36
C ASN A 19 1.27 3.77 -2.54
N MET A 20 1.54 3.91 -1.23
CA MET A 20 0.91 4.92 -0.37
C MET A 20 1.14 6.35 -0.89
N MET A 21 2.28 6.61 -1.55
CA MET A 21 2.60 7.91 -2.13
C MET A 21 1.75 8.22 -3.37
N ASN A 22 1.32 7.19 -4.10
CA ASN A 22 0.53 7.34 -5.32
C ASN A 22 -0.93 7.70 -5.06
N LEU A 23 -1.43 7.45 -3.84
CA LEU A 23 -2.85 7.63 -3.50
C LEU A 23 -3.29 9.09 -3.59
N LYS A 24 -2.36 10.05 -3.44
CA LYS A 24 -2.66 11.48 -3.62
C LYS A 24 -3.28 11.77 -4.98
N LEU A 25 -2.80 11.08 -6.02
CA LEU A 25 -3.25 11.30 -7.38
C LEU A 25 -4.71 10.88 -7.53
N LEU A 26 -5.10 9.74 -6.97
CA LEU A 26 -6.49 9.26 -7.01
C LEU A 26 -7.44 10.20 -6.25
N ILE A 27 -7.01 10.67 -5.07
CA ILE A 27 -7.77 11.64 -4.29
C ILE A 27 -7.91 12.97 -5.04
N TRP A 28 -6.83 13.47 -5.63
CA TRP A 28 -6.86 14.69 -6.42
C TRP A 28 -7.77 14.52 -7.64
N ALA A 29 -7.66 13.43 -8.38
CA ALA A 29 -8.49 13.16 -9.55
C ALA A 29 -9.98 13.13 -9.19
N SER A 30 -10.32 12.45 -8.08
CA SER A 30 -11.70 12.43 -7.57
C SER A 30 -12.26 13.83 -7.25
N LYS A 31 -11.40 14.77 -6.82
CA LYS A 31 -11.75 16.17 -6.57
C LYS A 31 -11.74 17.06 -7.82
N ASN A 32 -11.20 16.59 -8.94
CA ASN A 32 -10.99 17.35 -10.17
C ASN A 32 -11.63 16.61 -11.35
N ASN A 33 -12.96 16.53 -11.35
CA ASN A 33 -13.78 15.98 -12.44
C ASN A 33 -13.63 14.46 -12.68
N GLY A 34 -12.85 13.75 -11.86
CA GLY A 34 -12.86 12.30 -11.79
C GLY A 34 -14.06 11.76 -11.02
N THR A 35 -14.10 10.45 -10.82
CA THR A 35 -15.22 9.79 -10.16
C THR A 35 -14.98 9.59 -8.66
N LYS A 36 -16.04 9.41 -7.89
CA LYS A 36 -15.95 9.19 -6.43
C LYS A 36 -15.24 7.88 -6.10
N GLU A 37 -15.39 6.88 -6.97
CA GLU A 37 -14.77 5.56 -6.85
C GLU A 37 -13.24 5.66 -6.78
N MET A 38 -12.61 6.66 -7.41
CA MET A 38 -11.16 6.86 -7.31
C MET A 38 -10.71 7.13 -5.87
N ALA A 39 -11.45 7.96 -5.12
CA ALA A 39 -11.16 8.21 -3.71
C ALA A 39 -11.47 6.97 -2.85
N GLU A 40 -12.53 6.24 -3.16
CA GLU A 40 -12.89 5.00 -2.47
C GLU A 40 -11.82 3.92 -2.64
N VAL A 41 -11.25 3.78 -3.85
CA VAL A 41 -10.11 2.89 -4.12
C VAL A 41 -8.89 3.29 -3.29
N ALA A 42 -8.59 4.59 -3.16
CA ALA A 42 -7.49 5.07 -2.34
C ALA A 42 -7.71 4.75 -0.85
N ILE A 43 -8.91 5.01 -0.31
CA ILE A 43 -9.26 4.70 1.09
C ILE A 43 -9.19 3.19 1.35
N SER A 44 -9.74 2.40 0.44
CA SER A 44 -9.68 0.94 0.44
C SER A 44 -8.23 0.43 0.47
N HIS A 45 -7.34 1.05 -0.30
CA HIS A 45 -5.91 0.74 -0.29
C HIS A 45 -5.28 1.00 1.07
N VAL A 46 -5.48 2.20 1.63
CA VAL A 46 -4.95 2.59 2.96
C VAL A 46 -5.38 1.58 4.02
N ASN A 47 -6.67 1.25 4.07
CA ASN A 47 -7.22 0.32 5.06
C ASN A 47 -6.62 -1.08 4.93
N THR A 48 -6.39 -1.55 3.71
CA THR A 48 -5.76 -2.84 3.46
C THR A 48 -4.29 -2.85 3.90
N THR A 49 -3.55 -1.80 3.55
CA THR A 49 -2.14 -1.62 3.93
C THR A 49 -1.99 -1.48 5.45
N LEU A 50 -2.91 -0.80 6.13
CA LEU A 50 -2.94 -0.67 7.60
C LEU A 50 -3.07 -2.04 8.28
N LYS A 51 -3.88 -2.93 7.70
CA LYS A 51 -4.10 -4.28 8.22
C LYS A 51 -2.92 -5.22 8.02
N HIS A 52 -2.15 -5.06 6.94
CA HIS A 52 -1.23 -6.10 6.47
C HIS A 52 0.24 -5.70 6.39
N HIS A 53 0.56 -4.41 6.22
CA HIS A 53 1.94 -3.95 6.11
C HIS A 53 2.58 -3.63 7.46
N PHE A 54 1.82 -3.47 8.54
CA PHE A 54 2.39 -3.24 9.87
C PHE A 54 2.98 -4.52 10.48
N MET A 55 4.18 -4.38 11.01
CA MET A 55 4.83 -5.32 11.90
C MET A 55 4.35 -5.09 13.35
N LYS A 56 4.59 -6.06 14.24
CA LYS A 56 4.21 -5.96 15.66
C LYS A 56 4.86 -4.78 16.39
N ASN A 57 6.03 -4.34 15.95
CA ASN A 57 6.77 -3.22 16.53
C ASN A 57 6.42 -1.86 15.90
N GLY A 58 5.39 -1.78 15.06
CA GLY A 58 4.96 -0.53 14.40
C GLY A 58 5.72 -0.17 13.12
N ALA A 59 6.75 -0.94 12.75
CA ALA A 59 7.42 -0.79 11.47
C ALA A 59 6.59 -1.34 10.30
N PHE A 60 6.96 -1.02 9.06
CA PHE A 60 6.31 -1.54 7.86
C PHE A 60 7.13 -2.62 7.17
N TYR A 61 6.47 -3.69 6.74
CA TYR A 61 6.98 -4.53 5.67
C TYR A 61 7.05 -3.72 4.38
N HIS A 62 8.11 -3.88 3.60
CA HIS A 62 8.21 -3.24 2.29
C HIS A 62 7.06 -3.73 1.38
N GLY A 63 6.86 -5.04 1.24
CA GLY A 63 5.85 -5.59 0.36
C GLY A 63 5.04 -6.75 0.94
N VAL A 64 3.76 -6.80 0.56
CA VAL A 64 2.84 -7.89 0.87
C VAL A 64 2.38 -8.55 -0.42
N VAL A 65 2.42 -9.88 -0.43
CA VAL A 65 2.02 -10.72 -1.54
C VAL A 65 0.68 -11.34 -1.19
N TYR A 66 -0.31 -11.14 -2.06
CA TYR A 66 -1.66 -11.64 -1.89
C TYR A 66 -2.02 -12.66 -2.98
N ASN A 67 -2.89 -13.61 -2.60
CA ASN A 67 -3.55 -14.50 -3.55
C ASN A 67 -4.55 -13.68 -4.39
N PRO A 68 -4.43 -13.63 -5.73
CA PRO A 68 -5.30 -12.81 -6.56
C PRO A 68 -6.78 -13.25 -6.54
N ALA A 69 -7.04 -14.54 -6.32
CA ALA A 69 -8.40 -15.09 -6.29
C ALA A 69 -9.08 -14.88 -4.93
N THR A 70 -8.36 -15.07 -3.83
CA THR A 70 -8.95 -15.05 -2.47
C THR A 70 -8.68 -13.76 -1.69
N GLY A 71 -7.64 -13.01 -2.07
CA GLY A 71 -7.15 -11.87 -1.32
C GLY A 71 -6.40 -12.20 -0.04
N ALA A 72 -6.14 -13.49 0.24
CA ALA A 72 -5.37 -13.90 1.41
C ALA A 72 -3.89 -13.49 1.28
N VAL A 73 -3.27 -13.08 2.39
CA VAL A 73 -1.82 -12.82 2.45
C VAL A 73 -1.08 -14.15 2.31
N ILE A 74 -0.26 -14.27 1.27
CA ILE A 74 0.61 -15.42 1.02
C ILE A 74 1.98 -15.20 1.66
N ASN A 75 2.52 -13.99 1.52
CA ASN A 75 3.87 -13.69 2.02
C ASN A 75 4.02 -12.20 2.34
N LYS A 76 5.00 -11.87 3.18
CA LYS A 76 5.47 -10.51 3.44
C LYS A 76 6.98 -10.48 3.27
N ARG A 77 7.47 -9.66 2.35
CA ARG A 77 8.87 -9.69 1.91
C ARG A 77 9.40 -8.32 1.55
N THR A 78 10.72 -8.25 1.45
CA THR A 78 11.41 -7.06 0.96
C THR A 78 11.68 -7.13 -0.54
N TYR A 79 11.77 -5.96 -1.17
CA TYR A 79 12.24 -5.80 -2.55
C TYR A 79 13.47 -4.89 -2.65
N GLN A 80 13.79 -4.12 -1.60
CA GLN A 80 14.93 -3.19 -1.56
C GLN A 80 15.67 -3.15 -0.21
N GLY A 81 15.02 -3.49 0.90
CA GLY A 81 15.67 -3.68 2.20
C GLY A 81 16.48 -4.97 2.31
N TYR A 82 17.31 -5.06 3.35
CA TYR A 82 18.30 -6.13 3.53
C TYR A 82 17.70 -7.55 3.65
N ILE A 83 16.71 -7.74 4.52
CA ILE A 83 15.93 -8.99 4.66
C ILE A 83 14.46 -8.68 4.95
N ASP A 84 13.57 -9.66 4.77
CA ASP A 84 12.11 -9.47 4.83
C ASP A 84 11.56 -8.81 6.11
N LYS A 85 12.25 -8.97 7.25
CA LYS A 85 11.86 -8.41 8.54
C LYS A 85 12.73 -7.23 8.99
N THR A 86 13.41 -6.55 8.06
CA THR A 86 14.14 -5.31 8.35
C THR A 86 13.33 -4.07 8.05
N MET A 87 13.71 -2.98 8.71
CA MET A 87 13.12 -1.65 8.51
C MET A 87 13.83 -0.93 7.39
N ASP A 88 13.38 -1.16 6.15
CA ASP A 88 13.82 -0.37 5.00
C ASP A 88 13.40 1.10 5.20
N THR A 89 14.37 1.98 5.43
CA THR A 89 14.15 3.37 5.86
C THR A 89 13.35 4.17 4.85
N TYR A 90 13.59 3.94 3.56
CA TYR A 90 12.84 4.61 2.50
C TYR A 90 11.38 4.14 2.50
N GLY A 91 11.15 2.83 2.57
CA GLY A 91 9.81 2.26 2.73
C GLY A 91 9.09 2.76 3.98
N GLN A 92 9.82 2.94 5.10
CA GLN A 92 9.24 3.54 6.32
C GLN A 92 8.78 4.98 6.08
N ASN A 93 9.61 5.78 5.42
CA ASN A 93 9.29 7.17 5.10
C ASN A 93 8.06 7.28 4.19
N CYS A 94 7.98 6.44 3.14
CA CYS A 94 6.80 6.38 2.27
C CYS A 94 5.53 6.02 3.03
N GLY A 95 5.61 5.06 3.96
CA GLY A 95 4.50 4.70 4.84
C GLY A 95 4.05 5.89 5.69
N ILE A 96 4.96 6.47 6.48
CA ILE A 96 4.67 7.60 7.38
C ILE A 96 4.07 8.77 6.61
N HIS A 97 4.69 9.17 5.50
CA HIS A 97 4.22 10.29 4.69
C HIS A 97 2.85 9.98 4.07
N GLY A 98 2.69 8.79 3.49
CA GLY A 98 1.46 8.36 2.86
C GLY A 98 0.28 8.32 3.82
N TYR A 99 0.45 7.78 5.03
CA TYR A 99 -0.61 7.81 6.06
C TYR A 99 -0.94 9.24 6.50
N SER A 100 0.07 10.07 6.74
CA SER A 100 -0.13 11.49 7.12
C SER A 100 -0.89 12.25 6.05
N MET A 101 -0.53 12.05 4.79
CA MET A 101 -1.22 12.63 3.64
C MET A 101 -2.66 12.15 3.55
N MET A 102 -2.90 10.85 3.67
CA MET A 102 -4.26 10.30 3.57
C MET A 102 -5.15 10.76 4.72
N TYR A 103 -4.63 10.84 5.95
CA TYR A 103 -5.35 11.43 7.09
C TYR A 103 -5.80 12.87 6.83
N LYS A 104 -4.99 13.69 6.14
CA LYS A 104 -5.41 15.05 5.74
C LYS A 104 -6.56 15.07 4.71
N GLN A 105 -6.73 13.99 3.96
CA GLN A 105 -7.70 13.92 2.85
C GLN A 105 -9.04 13.28 3.24
N THR A 106 -9.13 12.70 4.43
CA THR A 106 -10.29 11.96 4.98
C THR A 106 -10.75 12.59 6.27
#